data_AF-A0A9E4EN18-F1
#
_entry.id   AF-A0A9E4EN18-F1
#
_cell.length_a   1.000
_cell.length_b   1.000
_cell.length_c   1.000
_cell.angle_alpha   90.00
_cell.angle_beta   90.00
_cell.angle_gamma   90.00
#
_symmetry.space_group_name_H-M   'P 1'
#
loop_
_entity.id
_entity.type
_entity.pdbx_description
1 polymer ?
#
loop_
_entity_poly.entity_id
_entity_poly.type
_entity_poly.pdbx_seq_one_letter_code
_entity_poly.pdbx_strand_id
1 'polypeptide(L)'
;MNTLGSPPSRQAYRKALVQYLEPVRSRLDADSQHRLHVNPLRILDSKTESTQELLQDGPDLHDYLDPDSRSRFDELLDRLEESGVRFTVRRDLVRGLDYYTHTVFEWTSHELGSQKQIGGGGRYDGLATLLGSSQDIPAVGFSMGLDRIGLLLSQKGGVTNSDGLDIYVGELGGSNRSYATGIARSLRETGRFRVREHQGGGKIKNRMREADRSGARWALIIGDAERDAQTVGLKWLREERPQDTVPASGLLEYMSSALERVP
;
A
#
# COMPACT_ATOMS: atom_id res chain seq x y z
N MET A 1 -13.83 -12.32 3.65
CA MET A 1 -14.90 -11.43 3.14
C MET A 1 -16.26 -12.02 3.44
N ASN A 2 -17.34 -11.23 3.31
CA ASN A 2 -18.72 -11.64 3.59
C ASN A 2 -19.72 -10.70 2.89
N THR A 3 -21.01 -10.99 2.98
CA THR A 3 -22.10 -10.07 2.62
C THR A 3 -23.04 -9.89 3.80
N LEU A 4 -23.49 -8.66 4.03
CA LEU A 4 -24.49 -8.30 5.03
C LEU A 4 -25.91 -8.22 4.46
N GLY A 5 -26.06 -8.56 3.16
CA GLY A 5 -27.31 -8.44 2.42
C GLY A 5 -27.87 -7.02 2.36
N SER A 6 -29.11 -6.93 1.90
CA SER A 6 -29.93 -5.73 1.95
C SER A 6 -30.39 -5.41 3.38
N PRO A 7 -30.86 -4.18 3.66
CA PRO A 7 -31.44 -3.86 4.97
C PRO A 7 -32.58 -4.79 5.39
N PRO A 8 -33.53 -5.20 4.51
CA PRO A 8 -34.54 -6.20 4.85
C PRO A 8 -33.97 -7.57 5.25
N SER A 9 -33.02 -8.11 4.48
CA SER A 9 -32.35 -9.38 4.81
C SER A 9 -31.68 -9.33 6.17
N ARG A 10 -30.98 -8.22 6.45
CA ARG A 10 -30.33 -8.01 7.74
C ARG A 10 -31.33 -7.91 8.89
N GLN A 11 -32.46 -7.25 8.67
CA GLN A 11 -33.50 -7.15 9.69
C GLN A 11 -34.11 -8.52 10.00
N ALA A 12 -34.35 -9.35 8.98
CA ALA A 12 -34.83 -10.72 9.16
C ALA A 12 -33.82 -11.56 9.96
N TYR A 13 -32.55 -11.51 9.57
CA TYR A 13 -31.48 -12.19 10.29
C TYR A 13 -31.32 -11.70 11.73
N ARG A 14 -31.37 -10.39 11.97
CA ARG A 14 -31.30 -9.81 13.33
C ARG A 14 -32.38 -10.38 14.23
N LYS A 15 -33.62 -10.52 13.73
CA LYS A 15 -34.73 -11.11 14.50
C LYS A 15 -34.44 -12.57 14.85
N ALA A 16 -33.98 -13.36 13.89
CA ALA A 16 -33.62 -14.75 14.10
C ALA A 16 -32.48 -14.90 15.12
N LEU A 17 -31.43 -14.07 15.02
CA LEU A 17 -30.30 -14.09 15.94
C LEU A 17 -30.73 -13.74 17.37
N VAL A 18 -31.57 -12.72 17.56
CA VAL A 18 -32.11 -12.39 18.89
C VAL A 18 -32.96 -13.53 19.43
N GLN A 19 -33.86 -14.10 18.62
CA GLN A 19 -34.69 -15.22 19.03
C GLN A 19 -33.87 -16.44 19.45
N TYR A 20 -32.75 -16.70 18.76
CA TYR A 20 -31.81 -17.77 19.09
C TYR A 20 -31.04 -17.51 20.39
N LEU A 21 -30.58 -16.27 20.60
CA LEU A 21 -29.70 -15.93 21.72
C LEU A 21 -30.43 -15.58 23.02
N GLU A 22 -31.67 -15.10 22.99
CA GLU A 22 -32.40 -14.68 24.19
C GLU A 22 -32.55 -15.82 25.23
N PRO A 23 -32.90 -17.07 24.86
CA PRO A 23 -33.00 -18.17 25.82
C PRO A 23 -31.67 -18.53 26.50
N VAL A 24 -30.54 -18.26 25.84
CA VAL A 24 -29.19 -18.56 26.32
C VAL A 24 -28.43 -17.32 26.77
N ARG A 25 -29.11 -16.18 26.95
CA ARG A 25 -28.51 -14.88 27.25
C ARG A 25 -27.56 -14.92 28.45
N SER A 26 -27.90 -15.66 29.52
CA SER A 26 -27.05 -15.76 30.71
C SER A 26 -25.69 -16.42 30.47
N ARG A 27 -25.55 -17.16 29.36
CA ARG A 27 -24.29 -17.83 28.94
C ARG A 27 -23.41 -16.93 28.06
N LEU A 28 -23.95 -15.81 27.58
CA LEU A 28 -23.19 -14.81 26.83
C LEU A 28 -22.28 -14.01 27.77
N ASP A 29 -21.15 -13.55 27.24
CA ASP A 29 -20.33 -12.55 27.92
C ASP A 29 -21.09 -11.23 28.15
N ALA A 30 -20.64 -10.43 29.12
CA ALA A 30 -21.35 -9.22 29.54
C ALA A 30 -21.57 -8.20 28.41
N ASP A 31 -20.63 -8.06 27.48
CA ASP A 31 -20.75 -7.15 26.34
C ASP A 31 -21.77 -7.69 25.33
N SER A 32 -21.72 -8.99 25.04
CA SER A 32 -22.71 -9.66 24.19
C SER A 32 -24.13 -9.59 24.76
N GLN A 33 -24.31 -9.69 26.08
CA GLN A 33 -25.61 -9.50 26.74
C GLN A 33 -26.18 -8.10 26.52
N HIS A 34 -25.32 -7.07 26.49
CA HIS A 34 -25.73 -5.70 26.21
C HIS A 34 -26.05 -5.51 24.71
N ARG A 35 -25.18 -6.02 23.84
CA ARG A 35 -25.32 -5.94 22.38
C ARG A 35 -26.58 -6.63 21.86
N LEU A 36 -27.08 -7.66 22.56
CA LEU A 36 -28.29 -8.41 22.18
C LEU A 36 -29.52 -7.52 21.95
N HIS A 37 -29.61 -6.37 22.63
CA HIS A 37 -30.74 -5.45 22.46
C HIS A 37 -30.38 -4.19 21.65
N VAL A 38 -29.10 -3.83 21.58
CA VAL A 38 -28.62 -2.64 20.86
C VAL A 38 -28.24 -2.97 19.42
N ASN A 39 -27.27 -3.87 19.24
CA ASN A 39 -26.73 -4.28 17.95
C ASN A 39 -26.33 -5.77 17.97
N PRO A 40 -27.29 -6.68 17.76
CA PRO A 40 -27.07 -8.14 17.92
C PRO A 40 -26.01 -8.69 16.97
N LEU A 41 -25.81 -8.05 15.81
CA LEU A 41 -24.81 -8.50 14.84
C LEU A 41 -23.38 -8.40 15.39
N ARG A 42 -23.15 -7.49 16.34
CA ARG A 42 -21.86 -7.35 17.06
C ARG A 42 -21.62 -8.44 18.09
N ILE A 43 -22.51 -9.42 18.21
CA ILE A 43 -22.20 -10.62 18.98
C ILE A 43 -21.33 -11.56 18.13
N LEU A 44 -21.49 -11.52 16.80
CA LEU A 44 -20.76 -12.37 15.86
C LEU A 44 -19.24 -12.16 15.89
N ASP A 45 -18.79 -10.94 16.21
CA ASP A 45 -17.36 -10.60 16.36
C ASP A 45 -16.86 -10.68 17.81
N SER A 46 -17.60 -11.32 18.72
CA SER A 46 -17.15 -11.53 20.11
C SER A 46 -15.84 -12.31 20.15
N LYS A 47 -14.92 -11.91 21.03
CA LYS A 47 -13.64 -12.61 21.24
C LYS A 47 -13.72 -13.67 22.34
N THR A 48 -14.87 -13.80 23.00
CA THR A 48 -15.07 -14.76 24.08
C THR A 48 -15.37 -16.13 23.51
N GLU A 49 -14.56 -17.12 23.87
CA GLU A 49 -14.67 -18.51 23.37
C GLU A 49 -16.06 -19.10 23.62
N SER A 50 -16.60 -18.98 24.83
CA SER A 50 -17.94 -19.48 25.17
C SER A 50 -19.06 -18.83 24.35
N THR A 51 -18.90 -17.57 23.96
CA THR A 51 -19.85 -16.87 23.07
C THR A 51 -19.69 -17.38 21.63
N GLN A 52 -18.45 -17.60 21.17
CA GLN A 52 -18.20 -18.13 19.83
C GLN A 52 -18.70 -19.57 19.66
N GLU A 53 -18.57 -20.42 20.67
CA GLU A 53 -19.15 -21.77 20.68
C GLU A 53 -20.67 -21.73 20.51
N LEU A 54 -21.36 -20.84 21.22
CA LEU A 54 -22.82 -20.66 21.09
C LEU A 54 -23.23 -20.22 19.68
N LEU A 55 -22.38 -19.46 18.99
CA LEU A 55 -22.70 -18.94 17.66
C LEU A 55 -22.53 -19.98 16.55
N GLN A 56 -21.80 -21.09 16.80
CA GLN A 56 -21.58 -22.14 15.78
C GLN A 56 -22.89 -22.81 15.35
N ASP A 57 -23.84 -22.98 16.28
CA ASP A 57 -25.16 -23.56 16.03
C ASP A 57 -26.24 -22.49 15.77
N GLY A 58 -25.83 -21.23 15.60
CA GLY A 58 -26.71 -20.10 15.36
C GLY A 58 -27.24 -20.03 13.92
N PRO A 59 -28.22 -19.14 13.67
CA PRO A 59 -28.68 -18.88 12.30
C PRO A 59 -27.53 -18.35 11.43
N ASP A 60 -27.56 -18.65 10.13
CA ASP A 60 -26.61 -18.10 9.16
C ASP A 60 -27.24 -16.93 8.40
N LEU A 61 -26.57 -15.78 8.35
CA LEU A 61 -27.01 -14.62 7.58
C LEU A 61 -27.23 -14.94 6.10
N HIS A 62 -26.48 -15.89 5.54
CA HIS A 62 -26.60 -16.29 4.13
C HIS A 62 -27.98 -16.90 3.83
N ASP A 63 -28.65 -17.51 4.81
CA ASP A 63 -29.98 -18.09 4.66
C ASP A 63 -31.10 -17.03 4.59
N TYR A 64 -30.79 -15.79 4.94
CA TYR A 64 -31.74 -14.66 4.93
C TYR A 64 -31.50 -13.68 3.79
N LEU A 65 -30.52 -13.94 2.91
CA LEU A 65 -30.24 -13.10 1.76
C LEU A 65 -31.40 -13.13 0.77
N ASP A 66 -31.84 -11.95 0.33
CA ASP A 66 -32.71 -11.83 -0.84
C ASP A 66 -31.97 -12.29 -2.11
N PRO A 67 -32.70 -12.69 -3.17
CA PRO A 67 -32.10 -13.20 -4.41
C PRO A 67 -31.07 -12.25 -5.03
N ASP A 68 -31.33 -10.93 -5.00
CA ASP A 68 -30.44 -9.93 -5.59
C ASP A 68 -29.13 -9.81 -4.80
N SER A 69 -29.22 -9.81 -3.47
CA SER A 69 -28.06 -9.81 -2.57
C SER A 69 -27.20 -11.06 -2.72
N ARG A 70 -27.83 -12.22 -2.95
CA ARG A 70 -27.14 -13.48 -3.22
C ARG A 70 -26.44 -13.43 -4.58
N SER A 71 -27.15 -13.11 -5.65
CA SER A 71 -26.58 -12.98 -7.00
C SER A 71 -25.41 -12.00 -7.03
N ARG A 72 -25.56 -10.83 -6.39
CA ARG A 72 -24.48 -9.83 -6.30
C ARG A 72 -23.24 -10.37 -5.58
N PHE A 73 -23.43 -11.18 -4.53
CA PHE A 73 -22.31 -11.73 -3.79
C PHE A 73 -21.62 -12.81 -4.60
N ASP A 74 -22.37 -13.72 -5.21
CA ASP A 74 -21.85 -14.79 -6.07
C ASP A 74 -21.06 -14.21 -7.26
N GLU A 75 -21.61 -13.22 -7.96
CA GLU A 75 -20.92 -12.50 -9.04
C GLU A 75 -19.61 -11.83 -8.59
N LEU A 76 -19.54 -11.36 -7.35
CA LEU A 76 -18.31 -10.79 -6.80
C LEU A 76 -17.27 -11.88 -6.52
N LEU A 77 -17.68 -13.03 -5.99
CA LEU A 77 -16.78 -14.15 -5.74
C LEU A 77 -16.18 -14.64 -7.06
N ASP A 78 -17.01 -14.85 -8.09
CA ASP A 78 -16.57 -15.28 -9.42
C ASP A 78 -15.53 -14.32 -10.01
N ARG A 79 -15.77 -13.00 -9.95
CA ARG A 79 -14.83 -11.98 -10.43
C ARG A 79 -13.50 -11.97 -9.67
N LEU A 80 -13.53 -12.25 -8.36
CA LEU A 80 -12.31 -12.33 -7.56
C LEU A 80 -11.52 -13.59 -7.91
N GLU A 81 -12.18 -14.72 -8.17
CA GLU A 81 -11.54 -15.95 -8.64
C GLU A 81 -10.93 -15.77 -10.03
N GLU A 82 -11.68 -15.20 -10.98
CA GLU A 82 -11.21 -14.91 -12.35
C GLU A 82 -9.98 -13.97 -12.36
N SER A 83 -9.91 -13.03 -11.42
CA SER A 83 -8.77 -12.12 -11.26
C SER A 83 -7.59 -12.70 -10.46
N GLY A 84 -7.69 -13.95 -10.01
CA GLY A 84 -6.64 -14.63 -9.23
C GLY A 84 -6.49 -14.10 -7.80
N VAL A 85 -7.49 -13.37 -7.28
CA VAL A 85 -7.48 -12.87 -5.91
C VAL A 85 -7.87 -13.99 -4.95
N ARG A 86 -6.94 -14.39 -4.08
CA ARG A 86 -7.25 -15.36 -3.02
C ARG A 86 -8.06 -14.71 -1.92
N PHE A 87 -9.20 -15.30 -1.58
CA PHE A 87 -10.04 -14.87 -0.48
C PHE A 87 -10.60 -16.06 0.32
N THR A 88 -11.17 -15.76 1.48
CA THR A 88 -11.92 -16.72 2.28
C THR A 88 -13.23 -16.07 2.71
N VAL A 89 -14.35 -16.75 2.50
CA VAL A 89 -15.65 -16.29 3.01
C VAL A 89 -15.71 -16.57 4.50
N ARG A 90 -16.01 -15.55 5.32
CA ARG A 90 -16.19 -15.70 6.76
C ARG A 90 -17.55 -15.17 7.20
N ARG A 91 -18.38 -16.04 7.77
CA ARG A 91 -19.76 -15.72 8.18
C ARG A 91 -19.81 -14.82 9.42
N ASP A 92 -18.78 -14.88 10.25
CA ASP A 92 -18.57 -14.05 11.44
C ASP A 92 -18.16 -12.59 11.11
N LEU A 93 -17.81 -12.30 9.85
CA LEU A 93 -17.30 -10.99 9.46
C LEU A 93 -18.46 -10.01 9.37
N VAL A 94 -18.68 -9.33 10.48
CA VAL A 94 -19.50 -8.12 10.61
C VAL A 94 -18.63 -6.89 10.75
N ARG A 95 -19.22 -5.71 10.56
CA ARG A 95 -18.48 -4.44 10.64
C ARG A 95 -18.96 -3.53 11.74
N GLY A 96 -17.99 -2.74 12.19
CA GLY A 96 -18.02 -1.74 13.24
C GLY A 96 -19.06 -0.62 13.09
N LEU A 97 -19.71 -0.52 11.94
CA LEU A 97 -20.56 0.61 11.57
C LEU A 97 -21.82 0.09 10.88
N ASP A 98 -22.97 0.58 11.29
CA ASP A 98 -24.25 -0.03 10.91
C ASP A 98 -24.70 0.35 9.50
N TYR A 99 -24.04 1.33 8.89
CA TYR A 99 -24.32 1.81 7.55
C TYR A 99 -23.91 0.84 6.42
N TYR A 100 -23.11 -0.18 6.71
CA TYR A 100 -22.66 -1.11 5.66
C TYR A 100 -23.86 -1.81 5.04
N THR A 101 -23.82 -2.16 3.76
CA THR A 101 -24.80 -2.95 3.00
C THR A 101 -24.04 -3.92 2.10
N HIS A 102 -24.63 -5.08 1.81
CA HIS A 102 -24.01 -6.08 0.93
C HIS A 102 -22.56 -6.41 1.34
N THR A 103 -21.62 -6.36 0.40
CA THR A 103 -20.23 -6.78 0.58
C THR A 103 -19.53 -6.09 1.74
N VAL A 104 -18.86 -6.88 2.57
CA VAL A 104 -17.84 -6.45 3.54
C VAL A 104 -16.60 -7.32 3.41
N PHE A 105 -15.42 -6.73 3.57
CA PHE A 105 -14.16 -7.44 3.43
C PHE A 105 -13.09 -6.86 4.35
N GLU A 106 -12.10 -7.68 4.65
CA GLU A 106 -10.95 -7.29 5.45
C GLU A 106 -9.67 -7.95 4.95
N TRP A 107 -8.56 -7.23 5.10
CA TRP A 107 -7.23 -7.80 4.96
C TRP A 107 -6.66 -8.03 6.34
N THR A 108 -6.17 -9.25 6.57
CA THR A 108 -5.55 -9.63 7.83
C THR A 108 -4.13 -10.13 7.62
N SER A 109 -3.31 -10.03 8.65
CA SER A 109 -1.99 -10.65 8.74
C SER A 109 -1.78 -11.21 10.14
N HIS A 110 -1.22 -12.42 10.19
CA HIS A 110 -0.82 -13.07 11.44
C HIS A 110 0.45 -12.43 12.03
N GLU A 111 1.19 -11.64 11.25
CA GLU A 111 2.45 -10.99 11.65
C GLU A 111 2.21 -9.79 12.61
N LEU A 112 0.97 -9.29 12.70
CA LEU A 112 0.57 -8.16 13.57
C LEU A 112 0.10 -8.58 14.98
N GLY A 113 0.25 -9.85 15.36
CA GLY A 113 -0.13 -10.34 16.68
C GLY A 113 -1.65 -10.29 16.95
N SER A 114 -2.06 -9.70 18.09
CA SER A 114 -3.48 -9.64 18.51
C SER A 114 -4.35 -8.72 17.65
N GLN A 115 -3.74 -7.85 16.83
CA GLN A 115 -4.42 -6.93 15.92
C GLN A 115 -4.19 -7.34 14.48
N LYS A 116 -4.83 -8.45 14.09
CA LYS A 116 -4.65 -9.09 12.79
C LYS A 116 -5.10 -8.22 11.62
N GLN A 117 -5.98 -7.25 11.81
CA GLN A 117 -6.55 -6.47 10.71
C GLN A 117 -5.61 -5.34 10.23
N ILE A 118 -5.25 -5.37 8.96
CA ILE A 118 -4.46 -4.32 8.27
C ILE A 118 -5.38 -3.22 7.75
N GLY A 119 -6.54 -3.62 7.26
CA GLY A 119 -7.52 -2.73 6.65
C GLY A 119 -8.79 -3.47 6.31
N GLY A 120 -9.70 -2.75 5.67
CA GLY A 120 -10.90 -3.35 5.13
C GLY A 120 -11.98 -2.32 4.85
N GLY A 121 -13.12 -2.83 4.40
CA GLY A 121 -14.15 -1.99 3.85
C GLY A 121 -15.40 -2.78 3.52
N GLY A 122 -16.18 -2.20 2.62
CA GLY A 122 -17.45 -2.75 2.19
C GLY A 122 -18.28 -1.72 1.45
N ARG A 123 -19.48 -2.14 1.06
CA ARG A 123 -20.49 -1.30 0.42
C ARG A 123 -21.38 -0.62 1.48
N TYR A 124 -21.85 0.60 1.26
CA TYR A 124 -22.54 1.42 2.26
C TYR A 124 -23.54 2.41 1.64
N ASP A 125 -24.51 1.88 0.90
CA ASP A 125 -25.39 2.68 0.02
C ASP A 125 -26.24 3.71 0.76
N GLY A 126 -26.62 3.42 2.01
CA GLY A 126 -27.46 4.30 2.83
C GLY A 126 -26.70 5.38 3.60
N LEU A 127 -25.36 5.42 3.53
CA LEU A 127 -24.56 6.38 4.31
C LEU A 127 -24.90 7.83 3.95
N ALA A 128 -25.06 8.13 2.67
CA ALA A 128 -25.40 9.48 2.23
C ALA A 128 -26.76 9.95 2.78
N THR A 129 -27.75 9.06 2.84
CA THR A 129 -29.08 9.33 3.39
C THR A 129 -29.01 9.62 4.89
N LEU A 130 -28.18 8.88 5.64
CA LEU A 130 -27.91 9.16 7.05
C LEU A 130 -27.28 10.55 7.27
N LEU A 131 -26.63 11.11 6.25
CA LEU A 131 -25.99 12.42 6.26
C LEU A 131 -26.87 13.53 5.64
N GLY A 132 -28.14 13.24 5.32
CA GLY A 132 -29.11 14.22 4.82
C GLY A 132 -29.32 14.26 3.31
N SER A 133 -28.78 13.28 2.55
CA SER A 133 -29.16 13.10 1.16
C SER A 133 -30.64 12.69 1.04
N SER A 134 -31.32 13.18 -0.01
CA SER A 134 -32.69 12.78 -0.33
C SER A 134 -32.79 11.40 -1.00
N GLN A 135 -31.64 10.82 -1.39
CA GLN A 135 -31.55 9.55 -2.10
C GLN A 135 -30.37 8.72 -1.59
N ASP A 136 -30.52 7.40 -1.62
CA ASP A 136 -29.40 6.49 -1.42
C ASP A 136 -28.36 6.68 -2.52
N ILE A 137 -27.09 6.71 -2.13
CA ILE A 137 -25.95 6.86 -3.05
C ILE A 137 -25.13 5.58 -2.95
N PRO A 138 -25.25 4.66 -3.92
CA PRO A 138 -24.53 3.41 -3.86
C PRO A 138 -23.03 3.63 -3.85
N ALA A 139 -22.34 3.09 -2.85
CA ALA A 139 -20.94 3.39 -2.60
C ALA A 139 -20.21 2.18 -2.02
N VAL A 140 -18.94 2.01 -2.40
CA VAL A 140 -18.04 1.00 -1.85
C VAL A 140 -16.70 1.66 -1.61
N GLY A 141 -16.05 1.27 -0.52
CA GLY A 141 -14.76 1.82 -0.16
C GLY A 141 -14.10 1.01 0.94
N PHE A 142 -12.88 1.39 1.27
CA PHE A 142 -12.11 0.78 2.33
C PHE A 142 -11.18 1.80 2.98
N SER A 143 -10.68 1.44 4.15
CA SER A 143 -9.59 2.14 4.81
C SER A 143 -8.51 1.15 5.23
N MET A 144 -7.29 1.65 5.38
CA MET A 144 -6.15 0.87 5.87
C MET A 144 -5.36 1.69 6.87
N GLY A 145 -4.78 1.02 7.87
CA GLY A 145 -3.88 1.66 8.81
C GLY A 145 -2.47 1.77 8.22
N LEU A 146 -2.02 2.98 7.89
CA LEU A 146 -0.66 3.19 7.37
C LEU A 146 0.40 2.73 8.37
N ASP A 147 0.19 2.95 9.67
CA ASP A 147 1.09 2.45 10.72
C ASP A 147 1.20 0.92 10.72
N ARG A 148 0.11 0.21 10.37
CA ARG A 148 0.10 -1.26 10.27
C ARG A 148 0.91 -1.75 9.09
N ILE A 149 0.78 -1.05 7.96
CA ILE A 149 1.56 -1.33 6.76
C ILE A 149 3.04 -1.06 7.03
N GLY A 150 3.37 0.07 7.67
CA GLY A 150 4.75 0.41 8.06
C GLY A 150 5.36 -0.61 9.01
N LEU A 151 4.59 -1.12 9.98
CA LEU A 151 5.05 -2.16 10.89
C LEU A 151 5.34 -3.48 10.15
N LEU A 152 4.45 -3.90 9.24
CA LEU A 152 4.65 -5.09 8.42
C LEU A 152 5.87 -4.97 7.51
N LEU A 153 6.04 -3.81 6.86
CA LEU A 153 7.22 -3.54 6.04
C LEU A 153 8.49 -3.61 6.89
N SER A 154 8.50 -3.00 8.07
CA SER A 154 9.65 -3.03 8.98
C SER A 154 10.03 -4.45 9.41
N GLN A 155 9.04 -5.32 9.70
CA GLN A 155 9.28 -6.73 10.02
C GLN A 155 9.87 -7.53 8.84
N LYS A 156 9.57 -7.12 7.60
CA LYS A 156 10.08 -7.75 6.37
C LYS A 156 11.41 -7.16 5.86
N GLY A 157 12.13 -6.44 6.71
CA GLY A 157 13.41 -5.81 6.36
C GLY A 157 13.30 -4.35 5.89
N GLY A 158 12.12 -3.74 6.06
CA GLY A 158 11.84 -2.37 5.65
C GLY A 158 11.51 -2.25 4.16
N VAL A 159 11.13 -1.05 3.74
CA VAL A 159 11.26 -0.68 2.32
C VAL A 159 12.74 -0.47 2.10
N THR A 160 13.38 -1.31 1.27
CA THR A 160 14.66 -0.91 0.70
C THR A 160 14.35 0.29 -0.16
N ASN A 161 14.52 1.50 0.39
CA ASN A 161 14.56 2.70 -0.43
C ASN A 161 15.71 2.45 -1.40
N SER A 162 15.38 2.06 -2.62
CA SER A 162 16.31 2.17 -3.71
C SER A 162 16.41 3.65 -4.07
N ASP A 163 16.51 4.59 -3.12
CA ASP A 163 16.75 6.04 -3.28
C ASP A 163 18.18 6.33 -3.73
N GLY A 164 18.93 5.29 -4.10
CA GLY A 164 20.29 5.40 -4.61
C GLY A 164 20.31 6.37 -5.77
N LEU A 165 20.83 7.56 -5.53
CA LEU A 165 21.23 8.46 -6.59
C LEU A 165 22.01 7.62 -7.62
N ASP A 166 21.78 7.78 -8.90
CA ASP A 166 22.55 7.03 -9.89
C ASP A 166 23.82 7.81 -10.23
N ILE A 167 23.66 9.13 -10.39
CA ILE A 167 24.70 10.02 -10.92
C ILE A 167 24.80 11.29 -10.08
N TYR A 168 26.01 11.58 -9.62
CA TYR A 168 26.38 12.88 -9.06
C TYR A 168 27.15 13.69 -10.11
N VAL A 169 26.76 14.93 -10.39
CA VAL A 169 27.43 15.80 -11.37
C VAL A 169 28.10 16.96 -10.64
N GLY A 170 29.41 17.11 -10.83
CA GLY A 170 30.21 18.19 -10.25
C GLY A 170 31.09 18.87 -11.29
N GLU A 171 31.00 20.19 -11.36
CA GLU A 171 31.91 21.00 -12.16
C GLU A 171 33.19 21.35 -11.38
N LEU A 172 34.25 21.81 -12.05
CA LEU A 172 35.47 22.34 -11.47
C LEU A 172 35.71 23.76 -12.00
N GLY A 173 36.11 24.69 -11.13
CA GLY A 173 36.56 26.03 -11.53
C GLY A 173 35.46 27.10 -11.64
N GLY A 174 34.18 26.75 -11.49
CA GLY A 174 33.04 27.68 -11.46
C GLY A 174 32.54 28.13 -12.83
N SER A 175 33.41 28.10 -13.85
CA SER A 175 33.14 28.44 -15.25
C SER A 175 32.37 27.35 -16.02
N ASN A 176 32.29 26.13 -15.49
CA ASN A 176 31.80 24.95 -16.20
C ASN A 176 30.33 24.59 -15.91
N ARG A 177 29.65 25.43 -15.12
CA ARG A 177 28.28 25.18 -14.66
C ARG A 177 27.30 24.94 -15.80
N SER A 178 27.27 25.79 -16.82
CA SER A 178 26.29 25.66 -17.93
C SER A 178 26.45 24.33 -18.67
N TYR A 179 27.68 23.87 -18.88
CA TYR A 179 27.96 22.60 -19.53
C TYR A 179 27.54 21.42 -18.64
N ALA A 180 27.90 21.46 -17.34
CA ALA A 180 27.49 20.45 -16.36
C ALA A 180 25.97 20.34 -16.21
N THR A 181 25.26 21.47 -16.15
CA THR A 181 23.80 21.52 -16.11
C THR A 181 23.20 20.92 -17.38
N GLY A 182 23.81 21.16 -18.55
CA GLY A 182 23.41 20.57 -19.82
C GLY A 182 23.49 19.04 -19.81
N ILE A 183 24.61 18.49 -19.35
CA ILE A 183 24.80 17.03 -19.18
C ILE A 183 23.82 16.45 -18.16
N ALA A 184 23.66 17.10 -17.00
CA ALA A 184 22.74 16.64 -15.98
C ALA A 184 21.29 16.62 -16.49
N ARG A 185 20.90 17.61 -17.30
CA ARG A 185 19.58 17.68 -17.92
C ARG A 185 19.38 16.57 -18.94
N SER A 186 20.30 16.38 -19.88
CA SER A 186 20.16 15.35 -20.92
C SER A 186 20.02 13.95 -20.32
N LEU A 187 20.74 13.66 -19.24
CA LEU A 187 20.62 12.39 -18.51
C LEU A 187 19.27 12.26 -17.79
N ARG A 188 18.74 13.33 -17.19
CA ARG A 188 17.40 13.32 -16.56
C ARG A 188 16.29 13.13 -17.58
N GLU A 189 16.39 13.76 -18.74
CA GLU A 189 15.39 13.69 -19.82
C GLU A 189 15.18 12.26 -20.35
N THR A 190 16.14 11.36 -20.14
CA THR A 190 15.99 9.94 -20.47
C THR A 190 14.98 9.20 -19.58
N GLY A 191 14.68 9.72 -18.39
CA GLY A 191 13.90 9.02 -17.36
C GLY A 191 14.57 7.79 -16.75
N ARG A 192 15.79 7.43 -17.19
CA ARG A 192 16.51 6.22 -16.76
C ARG A 192 17.36 6.42 -15.52
N PHE A 193 17.83 7.64 -15.27
CA PHE A 193 18.79 7.93 -14.21
C PHE A 193 18.29 9.03 -13.27
N ARG A 194 18.57 8.85 -11.99
CA ARG A 194 18.42 9.91 -10.99
C ARG A 194 19.73 10.66 -10.87
N VAL A 195 19.67 11.93 -11.26
CA VAL A 195 20.86 12.77 -11.40
C VAL A 195 20.78 13.97 -10.46
N ARG A 196 21.79 14.12 -9.61
CA ARG A 196 21.94 15.26 -8.71
C ARG A 196 23.14 16.06 -9.16
N GLU A 197 22.92 17.35 -9.35
CA GLU A 197 23.99 18.29 -9.65
C GLU A 197 24.42 18.96 -8.34
N HIS A 198 25.73 19.09 -8.13
CA HIS A 198 26.27 19.82 -7.00
C HIS A 198 25.94 21.31 -7.12
N GLN A 199 25.36 21.87 -6.07
CA GLN A 199 25.08 23.30 -5.96
C GLN A 199 26.00 23.91 -4.91
N GLY A 200 27.09 24.57 -5.36
CA GLY A 200 28.01 25.23 -4.45
C GLY A 200 29.41 25.41 -5.02
N GLY A 201 30.20 26.27 -4.37
CA GLY A 201 31.64 26.35 -4.56
C GLY A 201 32.38 25.37 -3.64
N GLY A 202 33.70 25.27 -3.78
CA GLY A 202 34.54 24.49 -2.85
C GLY A 202 35.54 23.57 -3.53
N LYS A 203 36.49 23.06 -2.73
CA LYS A 203 37.60 22.22 -3.19
C LYS A 203 37.10 20.86 -3.69
N ILE A 204 37.76 20.34 -4.73
CA ILE A 204 37.47 19.04 -5.38
C ILE A 204 37.31 17.91 -4.36
N LYS A 205 38.22 17.83 -3.36
CA LYS A 205 38.20 16.81 -2.31
C LYS A 205 36.88 16.77 -1.53
N ASN A 206 36.25 17.92 -1.27
CA ASN A 206 34.99 17.97 -0.55
C ASN A 206 33.83 17.52 -1.43
N ARG A 207 33.81 17.92 -2.71
CA ARG A 207 32.83 17.47 -3.70
C ARG A 207 32.89 15.95 -3.88
N MET A 208 34.08 15.37 -3.96
CA MET A 208 34.24 13.92 -4.06
C MET A 208 33.74 13.17 -2.82
N ARG A 209 33.94 13.74 -1.62
CA ARG A 209 33.36 13.18 -0.38
C ARG A 209 31.84 13.29 -0.34
N GLU A 210 31.26 14.32 -0.94
CA GLU A 210 29.80 14.42 -1.08
C GLU A 210 29.25 13.44 -2.11
N ALA A 211 29.93 13.30 -3.25
CA ALA A 211 29.58 12.32 -4.27
C ALA A 211 29.60 10.90 -3.68
N ASP A 212 30.63 10.56 -2.91
CA ASP A 212 30.70 9.26 -2.24
C ASP A 212 29.60 9.08 -1.18
N ARG A 213 29.36 10.08 -0.33
CA ARG A 213 28.26 10.02 0.66
C ARG A 213 26.86 9.99 0.04
N SER A 214 26.71 10.41 -1.22
CA SER A 214 25.40 10.50 -1.89
C SER A 214 24.78 9.15 -2.25
N GLY A 215 25.55 8.06 -2.16
CA GLY A 215 25.11 6.74 -2.62
C GLY A 215 25.18 6.56 -4.14
N ALA A 216 25.66 7.56 -4.90
CA ALA A 216 25.80 7.49 -6.35
C ALA A 216 26.63 6.30 -6.83
N ARG A 217 26.26 5.74 -7.99
CA ARG A 217 27.09 4.76 -8.72
C ARG A 217 28.25 5.45 -9.42
N TRP A 218 27.96 6.60 -10.03
CA TRP A 218 28.94 7.40 -10.78
C TRP A 218 29.00 8.85 -10.31
N ALA A 219 30.20 9.42 -10.37
CA ALA A 219 30.42 10.85 -10.33
C ALA A 219 30.90 11.34 -11.69
N LEU A 220 30.22 12.34 -12.25
CA LEU A 220 30.64 13.06 -13.45
C LEU A 220 31.38 14.33 -13.02
N ILE A 221 32.63 14.45 -13.44
CA ILE A 221 33.54 15.54 -13.12
C ILE A 221 33.83 16.32 -14.40
N ILE A 222 33.59 17.63 -14.36
CA ILE A 222 33.65 18.50 -15.53
C ILE A 222 34.54 19.71 -15.22
N GLY A 223 35.78 19.70 -15.69
CA GLY A 223 36.66 20.87 -15.70
C GLY A 223 36.72 21.56 -17.06
N ASP A 224 37.65 22.52 -17.17
CA ASP A 224 37.83 23.28 -18.41
C ASP A 224 38.29 22.37 -19.55
N ALA A 225 39.16 21.39 -19.29
CA ALA A 225 39.61 20.43 -20.29
C ALA A 225 38.46 19.57 -20.82
N GLU A 226 37.59 19.07 -19.93
CA GLU A 226 36.41 18.30 -20.33
C GLU A 226 35.44 19.13 -21.16
N ARG A 227 35.15 20.36 -20.72
CA ARG A 227 34.29 21.29 -21.46
C ARG A 227 34.86 21.57 -22.86
N ASP A 228 36.12 21.94 -22.95
CA ASP A 228 36.75 22.35 -24.21
C ASP A 228 36.84 21.17 -25.19
N ALA A 229 37.06 19.95 -24.68
CA ALA A 229 37.08 18.73 -25.48
C ALA A 229 35.69 18.09 -25.71
N GLN A 230 34.61 18.67 -25.16
CA GLN A 230 33.25 18.09 -25.18
C GLN A 230 33.17 16.66 -24.62
N THR A 231 33.90 16.42 -23.53
CA THR A 231 33.96 15.14 -22.81
C THR A 231 33.49 15.30 -21.36
N VAL A 232 33.39 14.18 -20.64
CA VAL A 232 33.05 14.12 -19.22
C VAL A 232 33.97 13.10 -18.54
N GLY A 233 34.53 13.47 -17.39
CA GLY A 233 35.24 12.52 -16.54
C GLY A 233 34.25 11.69 -15.71
N LEU A 234 34.15 10.40 -15.96
CA LEU A 234 33.27 9.48 -15.23
C LEU A 234 34.08 8.68 -14.21
N LYS A 235 33.78 8.88 -12.93
CA LYS A 235 34.36 8.12 -11.83
C LYS A 235 33.37 7.11 -11.26
N TRP A 236 33.82 5.87 -11.15
CA TRP A 236 33.12 4.78 -10.46
C TRP A 236 33.23 4.98 -8.94
N LEU A 237 32.10 5.07 -8.25
CA LEU A 237 32.06 5.27 -6.78
C LEU A 237 31.82 3.97 -6.01
N ARG A 238 31.36 2.93 -6.70
CA ARG A 238 31.03 1.61 -6.12
C ARG A 238 31.87 0.47 -6.68
N GLU A 239 32.76 0.79 -7.62
CA GLU A 239 33.71 -0.14 -8.20
C GLU A 239 35.11 0.47 -8.12
N GLU A 240 36.10 -0.34 -7.79
CA GLU A 240 37.50 0.09 -7.77
C GLU A 240 38.05 0.09 -9.19
N ARG A 241 37.72 1.14 -9.95
CA ARG A 241 38.12 1.32 -11.35
C ARG A 241 38.71 2.71 -11.58
N PRO A 242 39.64 2.84 -12.54
CA PRO A 242 40.12 4.14 -12.99
C PRO A 242 38.97 5.05 -13.45
N GLN A 243 39.20 6.36 -13.41
CA GLN A 243 38.29 7.32 -14.02
C GLN A 243 38.38 7.20 -15.55
N ASP A 244 37.22 7.16 -16.21
CA ASP A 244 37.12 7.17 -17.67
C ASP A 244 36.87 8.60 -18.17
N THR A 245 37.36 8.91 -19.37
CA THR A 245 36.98 10.13 -20.09
C THR A 245 36.10 9.75 -21.26
N VAL A 246 34.84 10.21 -21.24
CA VAL A 246 33.81 9.79 -22.19
C VAL A 246 33.30 10.99 -22.99
N PRO A 247 33.13 10.90 -24.32
CA PRO A 247 32.47 11.95 -25.10
C PRO A 247 31.05 12.19 -24.57
N ALA A 248 30.66 13.47 -24.41
CA ALA A 248 29.33 13.79 -23.90
C ALA A 248 28.19 13.21 -24.76
N SER A 249 28.40 13.11 -26.07
CA SER A 249 27.47 12.50 -27.03
C SER A 249 27.28 10.99 -26.83
N GLY A 250 28.31 10.29 -26.35
CA GLY A 250 28.30 8.84 -26.11
C GLY A 250 28.04 8.43 -24.65
N LEU A 251 27.86 9.41 -23.75
CA LEU A 251 27.79 9.16 -22.31
C LEU A 251 26.62 8.24 -21.94
N LEU A 252 25.45 8.44 -22.53
CA LEU A 252 24.26 7.64 -22.25
C LEU A 252 24.44 6.16 -22.64
N GLU A 253 25.02 5.92 -23.81
CA GLU A 253 25.29 4.58 -24.33
C GLU A 253 26.36 3.87 -23.49
N TYR A 254 27.42 4.60 -23.11
CA TYR A 254 28.46 4.10 -22.21
C TYR A 254 27.89 3.65 -20.87
N MET A 255 27.08 4.49 -20.24
CA MET A 255 26.46 4.19 -18.94
C MET A 255 25.42 3.06 -19.02
N SER A 256 24.68 2.96 -20.13
CA SER A 256 23.73 1.85 -20.34
C SER A 256 24.47 0.52 -20.49
N SER A 257 25.52 0.49 -21.30
CA SER A 257 26.36 -0.71 -21.48
C SER A 257 27.05 -1.14 -20.19
N ALA A 258 27.39 -0.19 -19.31
CA ALA A 258 27.96 -0.47 -17.99
C ALA A 258 26.97 -1.17 -17.06
N LEU A 259 25.68 -0.83 -17.11
CA LEU A 259 24.63 -1.46 -16.30
C LEU A 259 24.37 -2.92 -16.70
N GLU A 260 24.41 -3.22 -18.00
CA GLU A 260 24.16 -4.57 -18.53
C GLU A 260 25.27 -5.57 -18.20
N ARG A 261 26.45 -5.09 -17.79
CA ARG A 261 27.62 -5.90 -17.44
C ARG A 261 27.72 -6.21 -15.94
N VAL A 262 26.77 -5.73 -15.13
CA VAL A 262 26.70 -6.05 -13.70
C VAL A 262 25.87 -7.34 -13.55
N PRO A 263 26.47 -8.46 -13.10
CA PRO A 263 25.74 -9.71 -12.89
C PRO A 263 24.72 -9.61 -11.75
#